data_AF-A0A560CXH5-F1
#
_entry.id   AF-A0A560CXH5-F1
#
_cell.length_a   1.000
_cell.length_b   1.000
_cell.length_c   1.000
_cell.angle_alpha   90.00
_cell.angle_beta   90.00
_cell.angle_gamma   90.00
#
_symmetry.space_group_name_H-M   'P 1'
#
loop_
_entity.id
_entity.type
_entity.pdbx_description
1 polymer ?
#
loop_
_entity_poly.entity_id
_entity_poly.type
_entity_poly.pdbx_seq_one_letter_code
_entity_poly.pdbx_strand_id
1 'polypeptide(L)'
;MTQIQTGQIWRHKKRGHLYEIVAIDAMIQLSSIGDDEVAEVLEGEDWIAYRPVDGYRLFFRMRDEFLDGRFEHSPHIRQPGEAE
;
A
#
# COMPACT_ATOMS: atom_id res chain seq x y z
N MET A 1 -11.89 -14.22 4.04
CA MET A 1 -11.59 -12.83 3.63
C MET A 1 -10.31 -12.42 4.32
N THR A 2 -9.29 -12.01 3.58
CA THR A 2 -7.99 -11.62 4.18
C THR A 2 -8.13 -10.22 4.76
N GLN A 3 -8.01 -10.09 6.09
CA GLN A 3 -8.15 -8.81 6.78
C GLN A 3 -6.80 -8.08 6.81
N ILE A 4 -6.68 -7.00 6.04
CA ILE A 4 -5.52 -6.11 6.04
C ILE A 4 -5.62 -5.08 7.17
N GLN A 5 -4.50 -4.76 7.81
CA GLN A 5 -4.43 -3.79 8.89
C GLN A 5 -3.16 -2.93 8.77
N THR A 6 -3.24 -1.69 9.24
CA THR A 6 -2.07 -0.81 9.38
C THR A 6 -1.00 -1.44 10.26
N GLY A 7 0.27 -1.28 9.87
CA GLY A 7 1.43 -1.86 10.53
C GLY A 7 1.75 -3.30 10.14
N GLN A 8 0.88 -3.99 9.39
CA GLN A 8 1.20 -5.33 8.89
C GLN A 8 2.34 -5.29 7.88
N ILE A 9 3.18 -6.33 7.90
CA ILE A 9 4.24 -6.52 6.92
C ILE A 9 3.79 -7.52 5.85
N TRP A 10 4.04 -7.17 4.58
CA TRP A 10 3.67 -7.95 3.42
C TRP A 10 4.87 -8.14 2.50
N ARG A 11 5.02 -9.35 1.95
CA ARG A 11 6.11 -9.70 1.04
C ARG A 11 5.62 -9.76 -0.39
N HIS A 12 6.28 -9.06 -1.31
CA HIS A 12 5.98 -9.20 -2.74
C HIS A 12 6.57 -10.51 -3.28
N LYS A 13 5.73 -11.48 -3.65
CA LYS A 13 6.15 -12.86 -3.97
C LYS A 13 7.22 -12.95 -5.04
N LYS A 14 7.14 -12.13 -6.11
CA LYS A 14 8.11 -12.15 -7.22
C LYS A 14 9.45 -11.46 -6.88
N ARG A 15 9.44 -10.46 -6.01
CA ARG A 15 10.62 -9.58 -5.77
C ARG A 15 11.29 -9.87 -4.43
N GLY A 16 10.61 -10.53 -3.50
CA GLY A 16 11.09 -10.81 -2.15
C GLY A 16 11.08 -9.60 -1.21
N HIS A 17 10.84 -8.38 -1.69
CA HIS A 17 10.83 -7.17 -0.87
C HIS A 17 9.69 -7.18 0.14
N LEU A 18 9.96 -6.65 1.34
CA LEU A 18 9.01 -6.48 2.41
C LEU A 18 8.48 -5.04 2.42
N TYR A 19 7.19 -4.93 2.69
CA TYR A 19 6.47 -3.66 2.74
C TYR A 19 5.61 -3.59 4.00
N GLU A 20 5.56 -2.43 4.65
CA GLU A 20 4.67 -2.12 5.75
C GLU A 20 3.42 -1.40 5.24
N ILE A 21 2.25 -1.81 5.70
CA ILE A 21 1.00 -1.08 5.46
C ILE A 21 0.96 0.18 6.32
N VAL A 22 0.83 1.33 5.68
CA VAL A 22 0.77 2.64 6.33
C VAL A 22 -0.68 3.07 6.54
N ALA A 23 -1.55 2.83 5.56
CA ALA A 23 -3.00 3.08 5.65
C ALA A 23 -3.77 2.10 4.75
N ILE A 24 -4.98 1.73 5.17
CA ILE A 24 -5.85 0.77 4.46
C ILE A 24 -7.03 1.44 3.72
N ASP A 25 -7.18 2.73 3.92
CA ASP A 25 -8.24 3.64 3.48
C ASP A 25 -7.62 4.97 3.03
N ALA A 26 -6.44 4.89 2.40
CA ALA A 26 -5.76 6.08 1.92
C ALA A 26 -6.61 6.75 0.84
N MET A 27 -6.65 8.07 0.85
CA MET A 27 -7.17 8.85 -0.28
C MET A 27 -5.99 9.36 -1.09
N ILE A 28 -6.13 9.30 -2.41
CA ILE A 28 -5.24 10.02 -3.32
C ILE A 28 -5.94 11.30 -3.78
N GLN A 29 -5.16 12.31 -4.09
CA GLN A 29 -5.66 13.52 -4.73
C GLN A 29 -4.86 13.71 -6.02
N LEU A 30 -5.57 13.75 -7.14
CA LEU A 30 -5.05 13.94 -8.47
C LEU A 30 -5.19 15.42 -8.85
N SER A 31 -4.21 15.95 -9.56
CA SER A 31 -4.32 17.30 -10.09
C SER A 31 -5.40 17.34 -11.18
N SER A 32 -6.25 18.37 -11.17
CA SER A 32 -7.29 18.65 -12.17
C SER A 32 -6.78 18.95 -13.59
N ILE A 33 -5.52 18.64 -13.88
CA ILE A 33 -4.94 18.84 -15.21
C ILE A 33 -5.30 17.59 -16.02
N GLY A 34 -6.53 17.54 -16.53
CA GLY A 34 -7.01 16.41 -17.34
C GLY A 34 -8.53 16.25 -17.34
N ASP A 35 -8.94 14.99 -17.52
CA ASP A 35 -10.33 14.55 -17.48
C ASP A 35 -10.80 14.44 -16.02
N ASP A 36 -11.58 15.42 -15.59
CA ASP A 36 -12.08 15.52 -14.22
C ASP A 36 -12.90 14.29 -13.81
N GLU A 37 -13.61 13.65 -14.74
CA GLU A 37 -14.43 12.46 -14.45
C GLU A 37 -13.54 11.26 -14.07
N VAL A 38 -12.40 11.09 -14.75
CA VAL A 38 -11.45 10.02 -14.42
C VAL A 38 -10.77 10.26 -13.07
N ALA A 39 -10.47 11.52 -12.75
CA ALA A 39 -9.90 11.87 -11.46
C ALA A 39 -10.88 11.55 -10.32
N GLU A 40 -12.14 12.00 -10.44
CA GLU A 40 -13.19 11.73 -9.44
C GLU A 40 -13.40 10.23 -9.20
N VAL A 41 -13.41 9.42 -10.26
CA VAL A 41 -13.55 7.96 -10.14
C VAL A 41 -12.38 7.37 -9.36
N LEU A 42 -11.14 7.72 -9.71
CA LEU A 42 -9.94 7.16 -9.05
C LEU A 42 -9.77 7.62 -7.61
N GLU A 43 -10.17 8.86 -7.29
CA GLU A 43 -10.13 9.38 -5.92
C GLU A 43 -11.17 8.72 -5.00
N GLY A 44 -12.27 8.21 -5.57
CA GLY A 44 -13.32 7.49 -4.84
C GLY A 44 -13.00 6.02 -4.51
N GLU A 45 -11.90 5.47 -5.02
CA GLU A 45 -11.51 4.07 -4.81
C GLU A 45 -10.83 3.83 -3.44
N ASP A 46 -10.88 2.58 -2.95
CA ASP A 46 -10.18 2.17 -1.73
C ASP A 46 -8.67 1.96 -1.99
N TRP A 47 -7.82 2.89 -1.57
CA TRP A 47 -6.36 2.75 -1.72
C TRP A 47 -5.67 2.20 -0.47
N ILE A 48 -4.69 1.34 -0.72
CA ILE A 48 -3.69 0.91 0.27
C ILE A 48 -2.43 1.73 0.07
N ALA A 49 -2.03 2.44 1.11
CA ALA A 49 -0.72 3.08 1.18
C ALA A 49 0.26 2.16 1.90
N TYR A 50 1.41 1.89 1.29
CA TYR A 50 2.44 1.02 1.85
C TYR A 50 3.84 1.52 1.51
N ARG A 51 4.85 1.12 2.29
CA ARG A 51 6.26 1.51 2.07
C ARG A 51 7.21 0.34 2.27
N PRO A 52 8.41 0.35 1.69
CA PRO A 52 9.45 -0.62 2.04
C PRO A 52 9.74 -0.56 3.54
N VAL A 53 10.03 -1.69 4.18
CA VAL A 53 10.36 -1.70 5.62
C VAL A 53 11.63 -0.91 5.97
N ASP A 54 12.54 -0.79 5.00
CA ASP A 54 13.84 -0.13 5.03
C ASP A 54 13.85 1.22 4.30
N GLY A 55 12.67 1.79 4.02
CA GLY A 55 12.57 3.01 3.23
C GLY A 55 11.36 3.87 3.53
N TYR A 56 11.41 5.11 3.04
CA TYR A 56 10.38 6.11 3.30
C TYR A 56 9.46 6.38 2.11
N ARG A 57 9.74 5.79 0.95
CA ARG A 57 8.94 6.00 -0.25
C ARG A 57 7.57 5.33 -0.09
N LEU A 58 6.51 6.13 -0.23
CA LEU A 58 5.14 5.64 -0.25
C LEU A 58 4.77 5.13 -1.65
N PHE A 59 4.07 4.01 -1.66
CA PHE A 59 3.40 3.43 -2.81
C PHE A 59 1.91 3.37 -2.52
N PHE A 60 1.11 3.57 -3.56
CA PHE A 60 -0.34 3.49 -3.52
C PHE A 60 -0.79 2.43 -4.51
N ARG A 61 -1.75 1.60 -4.09
CA ARG A 61 -2.38 0.59 -4.93
C ARG A 61 -3.82 0.39 -4.47
N MET A 62 -4.76 0.23 -5.40
CA MET A 62 -6.13 -0.12 -5.06
C MET A 62 -6.18 -1.42 -4.24
N ARG A 63 -7.10 -1.51 -3.28
CA ARG A 63 -7.20 -2.65 -2.35
C ARG A 63 -7.32 -3.99 -3.07
N ASP A 64 -8.18 -4.08 -4.07
CA ASP A 64 -8.39 -5.31 -4.82
C ASP A 64 -7.15 -5.73 -5.61
N GLU A 65 -6.41 -4.77 -6.17
CA GLU A 65 -5.12 -5.06 -6.81
C GLU A 65 -4.04 -5.49 -5.82
N PHE A 66 -4.07 -4.97 -4.58
CA PHE A 66 -3.12 -5.36 -3.55
C PHE A 66 -3.38 -6.80 -3.08
N LEU A 67 -4.64 -7.19 -3.01
CA LEU A 67 -5.10 -8.50 -2.57
C LEU A 67 -5.18 -9.54 -3.72
N ASP A 68 -4.71 -9.19 -4.93
CA ASP A 68 -4.72 -10.06 -6.13
C ASP A 68 -3.81 -11.30 -6.04
N GLY A 69 -3.10 -11.47 -4.93
CA GLY A 69 -2.21 -12.58 -4.66
C GLY A 69 -0.74 -12.33 -4.99
N ARG A 70 -0.35 -11.14 -5.48
CA ARG A 70 1.07 -10.74 -5.64
C ARG A 70 1.81 -10.59 -4.31
N PHE A 71 1.07 -10.27 -3.26
CA PHE A 71 1.59 -10.11 -1.91
C PHE A 71 1.13 -11.26 -1.02
N GLU A 72 1.92 -11.55 0.00
CA GLU A 72 1.54 -12.44 1.10
C GLU A 72 1.86 -11.78 2.42
N HIS A 73 1.02 -12.03 3.41
CA HIS A 73 1.25 -11.58 4.77
C HIS A 73 2.54 -12.22 5.31
N SER A 74 3.38 -11.40 5.94
CA SER A 74 4.64 -11.82 6.51
C SER A 74 4.64 -11.59 8.01
N PRO A 75 4.98 -12.59 8.84
CA PRO A 75 5.00 -12.45 10.30
C PRO A 75 6.16 -11.59 10.83
N HIS A 76 6.91 -10.92 9.94
CA HIS A 76 8.01 -10.06 10.34
C HIS A 76 7.49 -8.92 11.20
N ILE A 77 8.13 -8.72 12.34
CA ILE A 77 7.89 -7.59 13.23
C ILE A 77 8.96 -6.57 12.92
N ARG A 78 8.56 -5.34 12.60
CA ARG A 78 9.52 -4.23 12.45
C ARG A 78 10.18 -3.98 13.80
N GLN A 79 11.50 -4.11 13.88
CA GLN A 79 12.22 -3.70 15.08
C GLN A 79 12.31 -2.17 15.11
N PRO A 80 11.92 -1.51 16.21
CA PRO A 80 12.02 -0.06 16.31
C PRO A 80 13.51 0.34 16.33
N GLY A 81 14.03 0.88 15.23
CA GLY A 81 15.40 1.40 15.13
C GLY A 81 16.11 1.29 13.78
N GLU A 82 15.59 0.57 12.79
CA GLU A 82 16.31 0.29 11.52
C GLU A 82 16.17 1.35 10.41
N ALA A 83 15.79 2.58 10.74
CA ALA A 83 15.75 3.66 9.76
C ALA A 83 16.39 4.91 10.34
N GLU A 84 17.71 5.04 10.14
CA GLU A 84 18.47 6.29 10.28
C GLU A 84 18.22 7.21 9.08
#